data_AF-A0A351VKR8-F1
#
_entry.id   AF-A0A351VKR8-F1
#
_cell.length_a   1.000
_cell.length_b   1.000
_cell.length_c   1.000
_cell.angle_alpha   90.00
_cell.angle_beta   90.00
_cell.angle_gamma   90.00
#
_symmetry.space_group_name_H-M   'P 1'
#
loop_
_entity.id
_entity.type
_entity.pdbx_description
1 polymer ?
#
loop_
_entity_poly.entity_id
_entity_poly.type
_entity_poly.pdbx_seq_one_letter_code
_entity_poly.pdbx_strand_id
1 'polypeptide(L)'
;MPEGLRRLIEPFMALSPGKRMLIVGVALLSSVAFAVLIFVANRTDYRPLFTNLTPEDAGEIVKKMKDSKVPYQITDDGKGILVPSDKVYDLRLTLASEGLPQGGGVGFEIFDRKNFGMTEFVQKLNYQRAL
;
A
#
# COMPACT_ATOMS: atom_id res chain seq x y z
N MET A 1 -41.92 27.02 -14.50
CA MET A 1 -40.47 26.84 -14.71
C MET A 1 -39.77 28.17 -14.43
N PRO A 2 -38.66 28.20 -13.68
CA PRO A 2 -37.93 29.44 -13.41
C PRO A 2 -37.37 30.04 -14.71
N GLU A 3 -37.41 31.36 -14.85
CA GLU A 3 -37.02 32.12 -16.05
C GLU A 3 -35.61 31.78 -16.59
N GLY A 4 -34.67 31.43 -15.70
CA GLY A 4 -33.32 31.01 -16.09
C GLY A 4 -33.28 29.68 -16.87
N LEU A 5 -34.22 28.78 -16.63
CA LEU A 5 -34.28 27.48 -17.30
C LEU A 5 -34.78 27.63 -18.75
N ARG A 6 -35.69 28.58 -18.99
CA ARG A 6 -36.23 28.87 -20.33
C ARG A 6 -35.15 29.37 -21.29
N ARG A 7 -34.28 30.28 -20.82
CA ARG A 7 -33.18 30.84 -21.60
C ARG A 7 -32.14 29.82 -22.07
N LEU A 8 -32.05 28.67 -21.40
CA LEU A 8 -31.13 27.58 -21.77
C LEU A 8 -31.79 26.56 -22.70
N ILE A 9 -33.09 26.31 -22.53
CA ILE A 9 -33.81 25.27 -23.27
C ILE A 9 -34.32 25.78 -24.63
N GLU A 10 -34.76 27.03 -24.72
CA GLU A 10 -35.28 27.63 -25.97
C GLU A 10 -34.29 27.58 -27.14
N PRO A 11 -33.02 28.03 -27.01
CA PRO A 11 -32.07 27.96 -28.11
C PRO A 11 -31.68 26.52 -28.46
N PHE A 12 -31.66 25.61 -27.48
CA PHE A 12 -31.44 24.18 -27.72
C PHE A 12 -32.61 23.55 -28.48
N MET A 13 -33.85 23.94 -28.14
CA MET A 13 -35.07 23.46 -28.79
C MET A 13 -35.33 24.10 -30.16
N ALA A 14 -34.60 25.15 -30.50
CA ALA A 14 -34.61 25.76 -31.83
C ALA A 14 -33.65 25.07 -32.83
N LEU A 15 -32.77 24.18 -32.37
CA LEU A 15 -31.82 23.47 -33.24
C LEU A 15 -32.48 22.36 -34.06
N SER A 16 -31.89 21.98 -35.20
CA SER A 16 -32.34 20.82 -35.97
C SER A 16 -32.21 19.52 -35.16
N PRO A 17 -33.06 18.50 -35.39
CA PRO A 17 -33.01 17.24 -34.65
C PRO A 17 -31.63 16.58 -34.68
N GLY A 18 -30.94 16.60 -35.82
CA GLY A 18 -29.58 16.07 -35.96
C GLY A 18 -28.54 16.81 -35.11
N LYS A 19 -28.63 18.14 -35.03
CA LYS A 19 -27.71 18.96 -34.21
C LYS A 19 -27.96 18.77 -32.71
N ARG A 20 -29.21 18.60 -32.29
CA ARG A 20 -29.53 18.23 -30.89
C ARG A 20 -28.99 16.87 -30.52
N MET A 21 -29.18 15.87 -31.38
CA MET A 21 -28.68 14.52 -31.14
C MET A 21 -27.15 14.48 -31.05
N LEU A 22 -26.46 15.25 -31.90
CA LEU A 22 -25.00 15.44 -31.81
C LEU A 22 -24.57 16.07 -30.49
N ILE A 23 -25.21 17.16 -30.05
CA ILE A 23 -24.87 17.83 -28.79
C ILE A 23 -25.08 16.90 -27.59
N VAL A 24 -26.21 16.19 -27.56
CA VAL A 24 -26.51 15.22 -26.49
C VAL A 24 -25.51 14.07 -26.52
N GLY A 25 -25.16 13.56 -27.71
CA GLY A 25 -24.16 12.51 -27.88
C GLY A 25 -22.79 12.93 -27.36
N VAL A 26 -22.31 14.12 -27.72
CA VAL A 26 -21.04 14.67 -27.25
C VAL A 26 -21.06 14.90 -25.74
N ALA A 27 -22.15 15.44 -25.20
CA ALA A 27 -22.28 15.68 -23.76
C ALA A 27 -22.25 14.37 -22.96
N LEU A 28 -22.97 13.34 -23.43
CA LEU A 28 -22.96 12.01 -22.81
C LEU A 28 -21.57 11.37 -22.89
N LEU A 29 -20.95 11.36 -24.08
CA LEU A 29 -19.62 10.80 -24.28
C LEU A 29 -18.59 11.48 -23.37
N SER A 30 -18.62 12.81 -23.30
CA SER A 30 -17.72 13.58 -22.44
C SER A 30 -17.94 13.25 -20.96
N SER A 31 -19.20 13.14 -20.53
CA SER A 31 -19.54 12.78 -19.15
C SER A 31 -19.02 11.39 -18.78
N VAL A 32 -19.18 10.40 -19.67
CA VAL A 32 -18.63 9.05 -19.47
C VAL A 32 -17.11 9.08 -19.42
N ALA A 33 -16.45 9.81 -20.34
CA ALA A 33 -15.00 9.95 -20.35
C ALA A 33 -14.47 10.55 -19.04
N PHE A 34 -15.10 11.62 -18.53
CA PHE A 34 -14.76 12.20 -17.24
C PHE A 34 -14.99 11.23 -16.07
N ALA A 35 -16.10 10.51 -16.06
CA ALA A 35 -16.37 9.51 -15.03
C ALA A 35 -15.28 8.42 -15.00
N VAL A 36 -14.85 7.94 -16.17
CA VAL A 36 -13.76 6.97 -16.29
C VAL A 36 -12.43 7.56 -15.81
N LEU A 37 -12.10 8.79 -16.21
CA LEU A 37 -10.88 9.47 -15.78
C LEU A 37 -10.83 9.63 -14.25
N ILE A 38 -11.92 10.06 -13.63
CA ILE A 38 -12.02 10.19 -12.17
C ILE A 38 -11.88 8.83 -11.50
N PHE A 39 -12.53 7.80 -12.03
CA PHE A 39 -12.44 6.45 -11.48
C PHE A 39 -11.01 5.89 -11.53
N VAL A 40 -10.30 6.11 -12.64
CA VAL A 40 -8.90 5.67 -12.78
C VAL A 40 -7.97 6.51 -11.90
N ALA A 41 -8.15 7.83 -11.84
CA ALA A 41 -7.33 8.72 -11.03
C ALA A 41 -7.46 8.46 -9.52
N ASN A 42 -8.62 7.99 -9.06
CA ASN A 42 -8.84 7.67 -7.65
C ASN A 42 -8.35 6.28 -7.23
N ARG A 43 -7.74 5.49 -8.13
CA ARG A 43 -7.15 4.20 -7.75
C ARG A 43 -5.85 4.43 -6.99
N THR A 44 -5.87 4.20 -5.68
CA THR A 44 -4.65 4.17 -4.86
C THR A 44 -3.83 2.92 -5.20
N ASP A 45 -2.61 3.12 -5.70
CA ASP A 45 -1.64 2.05 -5.93
C ASP A 45 -1.00 1.65 -4.59
N TYR A 46 -1.22 0.42 -4.14
CA TYR A 46 -0.64 -0.11 -2.90
C TYR A 46 0.65 -0.87 -3.22
N ARG A 47 1.72 -0.53 -2.51
CA ARG A 47 3.04 -1.17 -2.66
C ARG A 47 3.53 -1.74 -1.33
N PRO A 48 4.33 -2.82 -1.36
CA PRO A 48 4.90 -3.40 -0.14
C PRO A 48 5.77 -2.39 0.61
N LEU A 49 5.38 -2.07 1.84
CA LEU A 49 6.20 -1.33 2.78
C LEU A 49 7.31 -2.24 3.32
N PHE A 50 6.91 -3.38 3.88
CA PHE A 50 7.76 -4.47 4.35
C PHE A 50 7.13 -5.83 4.02
N THR A 51 7.98 -6.86 3.92
CA THR A 51 7.62 -8.25 3.67
C THR A 51 8.41 -9.16 4.59
N ASN A 52 7.92 -10.37 4.82
CA ASN A 52 8.55 -11.36 5.70
C ASN A 52 8.77 -10.83 7.13
N LEU A 53 7.79 -10.11 7.66
CA LEU A 53 7.76 -9.64 9.04
C LEU A 53 7.47 -10.81 10.00
N THR A 54 8.04 -10.73 11.20
CA THR A 54 7.55 -11.51 12.32
C THR A 54 6.14 -11.02 12.73
N PRO A 55 5.31 -11.86 13.36
CA PRO A 55 4.01 -11.42 13.88
C PRO A 55 4.12 -10.21 14.81
N GLU A 56 5.18 -10.13 15.60
CA GLU A 56 5.46 -9.05 16.55
C GLU A 56 5.74 -7.73 15.81
N ASP A 57 6.66 -7.74 14.82
CA ASP A 57 6.96 -6.56 14.01
C ASP A 57 5.73 -6.08 13.21
N ALA A 58 4.97 -7.02 12.64
CA ALA A 58 3.74 -6.71 11.94
C ALA A 58 2.70 -6.03 12.86
N GLY A 59 2.58 -6.50 14.10
CA GLY A 59 1.70 -5.92 15.12
C GLY A 59 2.06 -4.47 15.47
N GLU A 60 3.34 -4.20 15.75
CA GLU A 60 3.82 -2.85 16.08
C GLU A 60 3.67 -1.89 14.89
N ILE A 61 4.00 -2.32 13.67
CA ILE A 61 3.84 -1.49 12.48
C ILE A 61 2.35 -1.19 12.23
N VAL A 62 1.46 -2.18 12.35
CA VAL A 62 0.00 -1.98 12.20
C VAL A 62 -0.53 -0.99 13.24
N LYS A 63 -0.07 -1.08 14.49
CA LYS A 63 -0.42 -0.12 15.55
C LYS A 63 -0.01 1.30 15.13
N LYS A 64 1.22 1.47 14.63
CA LYS A 64 1.69 2.77 14.15
C LYS A 64 0.89 3.30 12.96
N MET A 65 0.50 2.44 12.02
CA MET A 65 -0.35 2.84 10.88
C MET A 65 -1.73 3.33 11.35
N LYS A 66 -2.32 2.64 12.34
CA LYS A 66 -3.60 3.05 12.94
C LYS A 66 -3.49 4.40 13.64
N ASP A 67 -2.46 4.58 14.46
CA ASP A 67 -2.22 5.83 15.20
C ASP A 67 -2.01 7.02 14.24
N SER A 68 -1.28 6.77 13.14
CA SER A 68 -0.96 7.77 12.12
C SER A 68 -2.06 7.94 11.06
N LYS A 69 -3.17 7.20 11.17
CA LYS A 69 -4.29 7.17 10.20
C LYS A 69 -3.84 6.94 8.75
N VAL A 70 -2.80 6.13 8.58
CA VAL A 70 -2.27 5.78 7.26
C VAL A 70 -3.08 4.60 6.71
N PRO A 71 -3.63 4.68 5.49
CA PRO A 71 -4.23 3.53 4.84
C PRO A 71 -3.21 2.42 4.64
N TYR A 72 -3.55 1.20 5.00
CA TYR A 72 -2.68 0.04 4.84
C TYR A 72 -3.48 -1.20 4.46
N GLN A 73 -2.81 -2.18 3.86
CA GLN A 73 -3.32 -3.53 3.63
C GLN A 73 -2.31 -4.53 4.20
N ILE A 74 -2.81 -5.69 4.63
CA ILE A 74 -1.97 -6.80 5.07
C ILE A 74 -2.01 -7.85 3.96
N THR A 75 -0.87 -8.46 3.65
CA THR A 75 -0.80 -9.59 2.71
C THR A 75 -1.57 -10.79 3.25
N ASP A 76 -2.00 -11.69 2.36
CA ASP A 76 -2.78 -12.88 2.74
C ASP A 76 -2.06 -13.79 3.75
N ASP A 77 -0.72 -13.79 3.74
CA ASP A 77 0.11 -14.56 4.67
C ASP A 77 0.33 -13.87 6.03
N GLY A 78 -0.18 -12.64 6.21
CA GLY A 78 -0.03 -11.85 7.44
C GLY A 78 1.37 -11.31 7.69
N LYS A 79 2.33 -11.55 6.78
CA LYS A 79 3.76 -11.21 6.96
C LYS A 79 4.21 -10.00 6.16
N GLY A 80 3.29 -9.29 5.54
CA GLY A 80 3.56 -8.13 4.70
C GLY A 80 2.54 -7.04 4.95
N ILE A 81 3.00 -5.80 4.82
CA ILE A 81 2.19 -4.61 4.95
C ILE A 81 2.37 -3.80 3.67
N LEU A 82 1.26 -3.45 3.03
CA LEU A 82 1.22 -2.59 1.85
C LEU A 82 0.64 -1.23 2.22
N VAL A 83 1.15 -0.19 1.58
CA VAL A 83 0.74 1.21 1.79
C VAL A 83 0.64 1.93 0.45
N PRO A 84 -0.06 3.08 0.37
CA PRO A 84 -0.05 3.93 -0.82
C PRO A 84 1.38 4.19 -1.31
N SER A 85 1.59 4.04 -2.62
CA SER A 85 2.91 4.09 -3.25
C SER A 85 3.68 5.39 -2.99
N ASP A 86 2.97 6.49 -2.84
CA ASP A 86 3.47 7.83 -2.49
C ASP A 86 4.00 7.92 -1.06
N LYS A 87 3.59 7.02 -0.16
CA LYS A 87 3.96 7.02 1.26
C LYS A 87 5.07 6.04 1.64
N VAL A 88 5.46 5.14 0.74
CA VAL A 88 6.39 4.03 1.05
C VAL A 88 7.70 4.53 1.66
N TYR A 89 8.35 5.51 1.03
CA TYR A 89 9.68 5.98 1.47
C TYR A 89 9.60 6.80 2.76
N ASP A 90 8.60 7.66 2.89
CA ASP A 90 8.36 8.49 4.07
C ASP A 90 8.07 7.63 5.31
N LEU A 91 7.22 6.60 5.15
CA LEU A 91 6.91 5.66 6.22
C LEU A 91 8.11 4.81 6.61
N ARG A 92 8.95 4.38 5.65
CA ARG A 92 10.19 3.66 5.96
C ARG A 92 11.14 4.51 6.81
N LEU A 93 11.33 5.78 6.45
CA LEU A 93 12.19 6.68 7.20
C LEU A 93 11.63 6.92 8.61
N THR A 94 10.33 7.17 8.71
CA THR A 94 9.63 7.37 9.98
C THR A 94 9.75 6.14 10.88
N LEU A 95 9.42 4.96 10.37
CA LEU A 95 9.50 3.71 11.13
C LEU A 95 10.93 3.36 11.52
N ALA A 96 11.91 3.59 10.63
CA ALA A 96 13.32 3.38 10.95
C ALA A 96 13.80 4.31 12.08
N SER A 97 13.32 5.55 12.13
CA SER A 97 13.63 6.48 13.23
C SER A 97 13.06 6.03 14.58
N GLU A 98 12.03 5.18 14.53
CA GLU A 98 11.39 4.56 15.69
C GLU A 98 11.95 3.15 15.99
N GLY A 99 12.95 2.70 15.22
CA GLY A 99 13.56 1.39 15.36
C GLY A 99 12.69 0.23 14.84
N LEU A 100 11.75 0.49 13.95
CA LEU A 100 10.87 -0.51 13.34
C LEU A 100 11.22 -0.79 11.87
N PRO A 101 11.11 -2.06 11.42
CA PRO A 101 10.93 -3.27 12.24
C PRO A 101 12.16 -3.49 13.14
N GLN A 102 11.97 -4.08 14.32
CA GLN A 102 13.08 -4.29 15.26
C GLN A 102 14.09 -5.30 14.75
N GLY A 103 13.70 -6.07 13.72
CA GLY A 103 14.57 -7.03 13.07
C GLY A 103 14.46 -8.39 13.74
N GLY A 104 13.67 -9.27 13.12
CA GLY A 104 13.72 -10.72 13.27
C GLY A 104 14.10 -11.40 11.95
N GLY A 105 14.92 -10.73 11.12
CA GLY A 105 15.39 -11.28 9.87
C GLY A 105 16.22 -12.54 10.15
N VAL A 106 15.69 -13.69 9.76
CA VAL A 106 16.36 -15.00 9.80
C VAL A 106 17.78 -14.83 9.25
N GLY A 107 18.80 -14.82 10.13
CA GLY A 107 20.20 -14.66 9.71
C GLY A 107 21.13 -13.96 10.70
N PHE A 108 20.67 -13.02 11.54
CA PHE A 108 21.54 -12.35 12.52
C PHE A 108 21.63 -13.05 13.88
N GLU A 109 20.62 -13.83 14.24
CA GLU A 109 20.61 -14.66 15.46
C GLU A 109 21.79 -15.65 15.52
N ILE A 110 22.28 -16.08 14.35
CA ILE A 110 23.41 -17.01 14.23
C ILE A 110 24.74 -16.30 14.54
N PHE A 111 24.83 -14.99 14.28
CA PHE A 111 25.98 -14.17 14.64
C PHE A 111 25.94 -13.69 16.09
N ASP A 112 24.76 -13.55 16.69
CA ASP A 112 24.61 -13.31 18.14
C ASP A 112 24.89 -14.57 18.96
N ARG A 113 24.53 -15.75 18.45
CA ARG A 113 25.03 -17.03 18.96
C ARG A 113 26.48 -17.27 18.51
N LYS A 114 27.39 -16.34 18.81
CA LYS A 114 28.80 -16.71 18.86
C LYS A 114 28.95 -17.78 19.94
N ASN A 115 29.15 -19.02 19.51
CA ASN A 115 29.77 -20.07 20.31
C ASN A 115 31.21 -19.64 20.65
N PHE A 116 31.37 -18.61 21.49
CA PHE A 116 32.64 -18.16 22.04
C PHE A 116 33.28 -19.18 23.00
N GLY A 117 32.78 -20.41 23.04
CA GLY A 117 33.10 -21.39 24.09
C GLY A 117 33.11 -22.85 23.63
N MET A 118 33.25 -23.17 22.34
CA MET A 118 33.74 -24.51 22.01
C MET A 118 35.21 -24.59 22.41
N THR A 119 35.43 -25.00 23.65
CA THR A 119 36.76 -25.29 24.18
C THR A 119 37.30 -26.56 23.53
N GLU A 120 38.62 -26.72 23.45
CA GLU A 120 39.25 -27.97 22.98
C GLU A 120 38.70 -29.20 23.71
N PHE A 121 38.25 -29.02 24.96
CA PHE A 121 37.59 -30.06 25.75
C PHE A 121 36.30 -30.59 25.10
N VAL A 122 35.43 -29.71 24.61
CA VAL A 122 34.18 -30.10 23.92
C VAL A 122 34.50 -30.81 22.60
N GLN A 123 35.53 -30.36 21.89
CA GLN A 123 36.00 -31.04 20.67
C GLN A 123 36.55 -32.45 20.96
N LYS A 124 37.38 -32.61 21.98
CA LYS A 124 37.97 -33.91 22.36
C LYS A 124 36.90 -34.90 22.84
N LEU A 125 35.90 -34.42 23.57
CA LEU A 125 34.76 -35.22 24.03
C LEU A 125 33.88 -35.66 22.85
N ASN A 126 33.58 -34.76 21.92
CA ASN A 126 32.83 -35.10 20.70
C ASN A 126 33.59 -36.10 19.83
N TYR A 127 34.92 -35.97 19.74
CA TYR A 127 35.76 -36.93 19.00
C TYR A 127 35.74 -38.33 19.63
N GLN A 128 35.79 -38.43 20.97
CA GLN A 128 35.70 -39.72 21.65
C GLN A 128 34.32 -40.38 21.55
N ARG A 129 33.23 -39.60 21.43
CA ARG A 129 31.87 -40.13 21.23
C ARG A 129 31.62 -40.62 19.81
N ALA A 130 32.43 -40.17 18.85
CA ALA A 130 32.30 -40.53 17.44
C ALA A 130 33.11 -41.77 17.03
N LEU A 131 33.93 -42.31 17.94
CA LEU A 131 34.62 -43.60 17.82
C LEU A 131 33.83 -44.69 18.56
#